data_AF-K1RIF2-F1
#
_entry.id   AF-K1RIF2-F1
#
_cell.length_a   1.000
_cell.length_b   1.000
_cell.length_c   1.000
_cell.angle_alpha   90.00
_cell.angle_beta   90.00
_cell.angle_gamma   90.00
#
_symmetry.space_group_name_H-M   'P 1'
#
loop_
_entity.id
_entity.type
_entity.pdbx_description
1 polymer ?
#
loop_
_entity_poly.entity_id
_entity_poly.type
_entity_poly.pdbx_seq_one_letter_code
_entity_poly.pdbx_strand_id
1 'polypeptide(L)'
;RKINGYARLMRLIEPSAHRVEPVCPVARPCGGCQLQMLDYAEQLRFKEKKIAGNLQRIGGMAEIPMEPIVGMENPFRYRNKAQFPIGQDRNGKLITGFYAGRTHQIMENRNCYLGVEQNEEILNRILAWMEENGVPAYNEETGKGLVRHVLIRFGFMTKEIMVCLVVNGRNCRP
;
A
#
# COMPACT_ATOMS: atom_id res chain seq x y z
N ARG A 1 11.53 -19.73 -16.59
CA ARG A 1 11.81 -19.01 -17.86
C ARG A 1 13.32 -19.09 -18.09
N LYS A 2 13.80 -19.57 -19.25
CA LYS A 2 15.19 -20.00 -19.51
C LYS A 2 16.32 -18.99 -19.22
N ILE A 3 16.02 -17.74 -18.81
CA ILE A 3 17.02 -16.67 -18.60
C ILE A 3 16.91 -16.04 -17.19
N ASN A 4 15.76 -16.13 -16.49
CA ASN A 4 15.52 -15.46 -15.20
C ASN A 4 14.92 -16.41 -14.16
N GLY A 5 15.33 -16.26 -12.90
CA GLY A 5 14.82 -17.00 -11.74
C GLY A 5 14.20 -16.10 -10.66
N TYR A 6 13.44 -16.69 -9.75
CA TYR A 6 12.92 -16.02 -8.54
C TYR A 6 13.55 -16.64 -7.30
N ALA A 7 13.86 -15.81 -6.31
CA ALA A 7 14.42 -16.24 -5.04
C ALA A 7 13.69 -15.55 -3.88
N ARG A 8 13.73 -16.19 -2.71
CA ARG A 8 13.22 -15.65 -1.44
C ARG A 8 14.38 -15.53 -0.46
N LEU A 9 14.49 -14.38 0.21
CA LEU A 9 15.47 -14.19 1.26
C LEU A 9 15.15 -15.11 2.45
N MET A 10 16.04 -16.05 2.74
CA MET A 10 15.94 -16.97 3.88
C MET A 10 16.69 -16.45 5.11
N ARG A 11 17.91 -15.97 4.89
CA ARG A 11 18.80 -15.47 5.95
C ARG A 11 19.66 -14.33 5.42
N LEU A 12 19.90 -13.33 6.25
CA LEU A 12 20.91 -12.29 6.03
C LEU A 12 22.24 -12.77 6.60
N ILE A 13 23.27 -12.78 5.76
CA ILE A 13 24.64 -13.08 6.17
C ILE A 13 25.36 -11.77 6.42
N GLU A 14 25.38 -10.90 5.41
CA GLU A 14 25.97 -9.58 5.48
C GLU A 14 24.97 -8.55 4.91
N PRO A 15 24.45 -7.62 5.74
CA PRO A 15 23.59 -6.55 5.26
C PRO A 15 24.41 -5.48 4.53
N SER A 16 23.86 -4.90 3.46
CA SER A 16 24.41 -3.68 2.86
C SER A 16 24.43 -2.54 3.87
N ALA A 17 25.42 -1.66 3.79
CA ALA A 17 25.49 -0.43 4.59
C ALA A 17 24.26 0.49 4.40
N HIS A 18 23.56 0.35 3.27
CA HIS A 18 22.35 1.11 2.92
C HIS A 18 21.04 0.42 3.35
N ARG A 19 21.15 -0.73 4.01
CA ARG A 19 19.98 -1.46 4.51
C ARG A 19 19.47 -0.82 5.79
N VAL A 20 18.17 -0.55 5.84
CA VAL A 20 17.49 -0.06 7.04
C VAL A 20 16.35 -1.00 7.44
N GLU A 21 15.99 -1.00 8.73
CA GLU A 21 14.80 -1.70 9.18
C GLU A 21 13.54 -0.90 8.82
N PRO A 22 12.54 -1.52 8.17
CA PRO A 22 11.30 -0.84 7.83
C PRO A 22 10.55 -0.35 9.06
N VAL A 23 10.05 0.89 9.01
CA VAL A 23 9.18 1.45 10.06
C VAL A 23 7.84 0.70 10.13
N CYS A 24 7.32 0.23 8.98
CA CYS A 24 6.08 -0.52 8.94
C CYS A 24 6.33 -2.02 9.21
N PRO A 25 5.70 -2.63 10.23
CA PRO A 25 5.96 -4.03 10.62
C PRO A 25 5.55 -5.04 9.52
N VAL A 26 4.63 -4.64 8.63
CA VAL A 26 4.17 -5.47 7.51
C VAL A 26 4.74 -5.02 6.16
N ALA A 27 5.80 -4.22 6.14
CA ALA A 27 6.40 -3.69 4.89
C ALA A 27 6.81 -4.79 3.90
N ARG A 28 7.27 -5.95 4.40
CA ARG A 28 7.67 -7.09 3.57
C ARG A 28 6.49 -7.79 2.88
N PRO A 29 5.47 -8.26 3.61
CA PRO A 29 4.34 -8.97 3.00
C PRO A 29 3.36 -8.03 2.27
N CYS A 30 3.23 -6.77 2.71
CA CYS A 30 2.35 -5.79 2.09
C CYS A 30 2.84 -5.42 0.68
N GLY A 31 1.94 -5.46 -0.32
CA GLY A 31 2.26 -5.06 -1.70
C GLY A 31 2.50 -3.56 -1.91
N GLY A 32 2.33 -2.73 -0.87
CA GLY A 32 2.38 -1.27 -1.00
C GLY A 32 3.78 -0.65 -0.99
N CYS A 33 4.72 -1.18 -0.21
CA CYS A 33 6.02 -0.54 0.04
C CYS A 33 7.17 -1.45 -0.38
N GLN A 34 7.86 -1.12 -1.48
CA GLN A 34 8.93 -1.98 -2.01
C GLN A 34 10.34 -1.57 -1.56
N LEU A 35 10.53 -0.32 -1.13
CA LEU A 35 11.86 0.26 -0.87
C LEU A 35 12.12 0.63 0.59
N GLN A 36 11.21 0.31 1.54
CA GLN A 36 11.40 0.69 2.95
C GLN A 36 12.63 0.04 3.62
N MET A 37 13.24 -0.98 3.01
CA MET A 37 14.49 -1.59 3.49
C MET A 37 15.76 -0.90 2.96
N LEU A 38 15.60 0.16 2.16
CA LEU A 38 16.70 0.97 1.60
C LEU A 38 16.69 2.33 2.27
N ASP A 39 17.84 2.83 2.71
CA ASP A 39 17.92 4.18 3.28
C ASP A 39 17.42 5.24 2.28
N TYR A 40 16.90 6.34 2.81
CA TYR A 40 16.19 7.30 1.97
C TYR A 40 17.08 7.98 0.92
N ALA A 41 18.35 8.28 1.27
CA ALA A 41 19.28 8.88 0.32
C ALA A 41 19.58 7.93 -0.85
N GLU A 42 19.75 6.63 -0.57
CA GLU A 42 19.94 5.63 -1.60
C GLU A 42 18.64 5.33 -2.38
N GLN A 43 17.45 5.52 -1.80
CA GLN A 43 16.20 5.51 -2.56
C GLN A 43 16.17 6.62 -3.63
N LEU A 44 16.65 7.83 -3.31
CA LEU A 44 16.71 8.94 -4.26
C LEU A 44 17.72 8.64 -5.38
N ARG A 45 18.94 8.19 -5.01
CA ARG A 45 19.98 7.77 -5.97
C ARG A 45 19.53 6.63 -6.87
N PHE A 46 18.81 5.64 -6.32
CA PHE A 46 18.23 4.55 -7.10
C PHE A 46 17.25 5.08 -8.17
N LYS A 47 16.38 6.02 -7.80
CA LYS A 47 15.42 6.63 -8.73
C LYS A 47 16.14 7.44 -9.81
N GLU A 48 17.14 8.23 -9.44
CA GLU A 48 17.96 9.02 -10.36
C GLU A 48 18.64 8.12 -11.40
N LYS A 49 19.37 7.08 -10.94
CA LYS A 49 20.00 6.08 -11.83
C LYS A 49 18.99 5.40 -12.74
N LYS A 50 17.81 5.06 -12.22
CA LYS A 50 16.75 4.40 -12.99
C LYS A 50 16.22 5.31 -14.11
N ILE A 51 16.04 6.59 -13.84
CA ILE A 51 15.59 7.58 -14.83
C ILE A 51 16.69 7.81 -15.87
N ALA A 52 17.92 8.10 -15.44
CA ALA A 52 19.06 8.30 -16.34
C ALA A 52 19.28 7.10 -17.27
N GLY A 53 19.29 5.88 -16.71
CA GLY A 53 19.44 4.65 -17.49
C GLY A 53 18.31 4.42 -18.49
N ASN A 54 17.07 4.82 -18.17
CA ASN A 54 15.96 4.76 -19.12
C ASN A 54 16.10 5.79 -20.25
N LEU A 55 16.47 7.02 -19.93
CA LEU A 55 16.68 8.09 -20.92
C LEU A 55 17.85 7.79 -21.87
N GLN A 56 18.94 7.21 -21.37
CA GLN A 56 20.05 6.78 -22.22
C GLN A 56 19.66 5.58 -23.08
N ARG A 57 19.21 4.48 -22.45
CA ARG A 57 19.01 3.20 -23.13
C ARG A 57 17.79 3.16 -24.04
N ILE A 58 16.69 3.80 -23.62
CA ILE A 58 15.43 3.82 -24.39
C ILE A 58 15.30 5.12 -25.18
N GLY A 59 15.65 6.24 -24.55
CA GLY A 59 15.54 7.57 -25.17
C GLY A 59 16.69 7.94 -26.11
N GLY A 60 17.81 7.21 -26.10
CA GLY A 60 18.96 7.48 -26.98
C GLY A 60 19.73 8.76 -26.63
N MET A 61 19.53 9.32 -25.44
CA MET A 61 20.18 10.56 -25.01
C MET A 61 21.60 10.26 -24.50
N ALA A 62 22.63 10.79 -25.16
CA ALA A 62 24.02 10.60 -24.76
C ALA A 62 24.39 11.46 -23.54
N GLU A 63 23.98 12.73 -23.55
CA GLU A 63 24.13 13.66 -22.44
C GLU A 63 22.74 14.00 -21.87
N ILE A 64 22.59 13.92 -20.55
CA ILE A 64 21.34 14.22 -19.88
C ILE A 64 21.62 15.25 -18.79
N PRO A 65 21.10 16.49 -18.93
CA PRO A 65 21.15 17.47 -17.85
C PRO A 65 20.14 17.07 -16.77
N MET A 66 20.57 16.20 -15.85
CA MET A 66 19.76 15.77 -14.71
C MET A 66 19.95 16.72 -13.53
N GLU A 67 18.84 17.17 -12.96
CA GLU A 67 18.83 17.74 -11.62
C GLU A 67 18.68 16.64 -10.56
N PRO A 68 19.19 16.85 -9.33
CA PRO A 68 18.97 15.91 -8.23
C PRO A 68 17.48 15.68 -7.97
N ILE A 69 17.11 14.45 -7.64
CA ILE A 69 15.73 14.13 -7.26
C ILE A 69 15.35 14.89 -5.98
N VAL A 70 14.28 15.68 -6.07
CA VAL A 70 13.71 16.39 -4.92
C VAL A 70 13.17 15.37 -3.91
N GLY A 71 13.81 15.32 -2.74
CA GLY A 71 13.39 14.50 -1.61
C GLY A 71 12.29 15.16 -0.78
N MET A 72 11.68 14.36 0.11
CA MET A 72 10.79 14.80 1.17
C MET A 72 11.54 14.74 2.49
N GLU A 73 11.40 15.78 3.33
CA GLU A 73 12.03 15.83 4.65
C GLU A 73 11.58 14.67 5.55
N ASN A 74 10.28 14.39 5.57
CA ASN A 74 9.68 13.27 6.29
C ASN A 74 8.96 12.32 5.32
N PRO A 75 9.57 11.23 4.83
CA PRO A 75 9.03 10.38 3.74
C PRO A 75 7.89 9.44 4.17
N PHE A 76 7.02 9.90 5.07
CA PHE A 76 5.90 9.16 5.64
C PHE A 76 4.65 10.04 5.69
N ARG A 77 3.48 9.43 5.91
CA ARG A 77 2.18 10.11 6.08
C ARG A 77 1.77 11.05 4.94
N TYR A 78 2.36 10.92 3.75
CA TYR A 78 2.12 11.81 2.61
C TYR A 78 0.88 11.45 1.76
N ARG A 79 0.31 10.25 1.92
CA ARG A 79 -0.76 9.75 1.05
C ARG A 79 -2.12 10.26 1.53
N ASN A 80 -2.68 11.19 0.77
CA ASN A 80 -4.00 11.77 1.02
C ASN A 80 -5.19 10.89 0.60
N LYS A 81 -4.97 9.83 -0.18
CA LYS A 81 -6.02 8.94 -0.69
C LYS A 81 -5.58 7.49 -0.62
N ALA A 82 -6.37 6.66 0.06
CA ALA A 82 -6.16 5.22 0.13
C ALA A 82 -7.47 4.47 -0.18
N GLN A 83 -7.32 3.29 -0.77
CA GLN A 83 -8.41 2.36 -1.01
C GLN A 83 -8.06 1.05 -0.31
N PHE A 84 -8.93 0.64 0.60
CA PHE A 84 -8.74 -0.51 1.48
C PHE A 84 -9.72 -1.61 1.05
N PRO A 85 -9.26 -2.77 0.56
CA PRO A 85 -10.12 -3.94 0.44
C PRO A 85 -10.70 -4.36 1.80
N ILE A 86 -11.94 -4.80 1.77
CA ILE A 86 -12.63 -5.40 2.91
C ILE A 86 -12.82 -6.87 2.59
N GLY A 87 -12.50 -7.74 3.56
CA GLY A 87 -12.66 -9.18 3.42
C GLY A 87 -12.83 -9.84 4.77
N GLN A 88 -12.74 -11.17 4.77
CA GLN A 88 -12.77 -11.98 5.99
C GLN A 88 -11.50 -12.80 6.12
N ASP A 89 -11.05 -13.01 7.35
CA ASP A 89 -9.98 -13.98 7.64
C ASP A 89 -10.53 -15.42 7.61
N ARG A 90 -9.66 -16.39 7.92
CA ARG A 90 -10.04 -17.82 7.95
C ARG A 90 -11.07 -18.17 9.03
N ASN A 91 -11.23 -17.31 10.04
CA ASN A 91 -12.17 -17.47 11.14
C ASN A 91 -13.48 -16.70 10.89
N GLY A 92 -13.63 -16.05 9.73
CA GLY A 92 -14.79 -15.23 9.39
C GLY A 92 -14.76 -13.81 9.98
N LYS A 93 -13.67 -13.41 10.66
CA LYS A 93 -13.52 -12.05 11.20
C LYS A 93 -13.32 -11.06 10.06
N LEU A 94 -14.02 -9.93 10.11
CA LEU A 94 -13.83 -8.85 9.13
C LEU A 94 -12.44 -8.24 9.27
N ILE A 95 -11.74 -8.13 8.14
CA ILE A 95 -10.38 -7.58 8.05
C ILE A 95 -10.27 -6.57 6.93
N THR A 96 -9.32 -5.64 7.08
CA THR A 96 -8.96 -4.66 6.07
C THR A 96 -7.48 -4.34 6.10
N GLY A 97 -6.97 -3.85 4.98
CA GLY A 97 -5.58 -3.42 4.86
C GLY A 97 -5.19 -3.26 3.40
N PHE A 98 -4.18 -4.01 2.97
CA PHE A 98 -3.72 -3.99 1.57
C PHE A 98 -3.46 -5.40 1.07
N TYR A 99 -3.55 -5.58 -0.24
CA TYR A 99 -3.18 -6.85 -0.83
C TYR A 99 -1.68 -7.15 -0.66
N ALA A 100 -1.36 -8.40 -0.37
CA ALA A 100 0.01 -8.88 -0.40
C ALA A 100 0.59 -8.79 -1.81
N GLY A 101 1.92 -8.71 -1.90
CA GLY A 101 2.62 -8.57 -3.17
C GLY A 101 2.24 -9.68 -4.16
N ARG A 102 1.66 -9.29 -5.31
CA ARG A 102 1.23 -10.17 -6.41
C ARG A 102 0.12 -11.18 -6.04
N THR A 103 -0.71 -10.89 -5.04
CA THR A 103 -1.88 -11.72 -4.69
C THR A 103 -3.10 -10.84 -4.42
N HIS A 104 -4.27 -11.46 -4.25
CA HIS A 104 -5.48 -10.80 -3.73
C HIS A 104 -5.71 -11.13 -2.24
N GLN A 105 -4.68 -11.62 -1.54
CA GLN A 105 -4.75 -11.89 -0.11
C GLN A 105 -4.62 -10.57 0.67
N ILE A 106 -5.60 -10.26 1.50
CA ILE A 106 -5.58 -9.08 2.35
C ILE A 106 -4.59 -9.31 3.50
N MET A 107 -3.60 -8.43 3.60
CA MET A 107 -2.77 -8.27 4.78
C MET A 107 -3.42 -7.26 5.70
N GLU A 108 -3.85 -7.70 6.88
CA GLU A 108 -4.48 -6.80 7.86
C GLU A 108 -3.50 -5.69 8.24
N ASN A 109 -3.89 -4.44 7.96
CA ASN A 109 -3.10 -3.27 8.28
C ASN A 109 -3.95 -2.00 8.21
N ARG A 110 -4.40 -1.52 9.36
CA ARG A 110 -5.23 -0.32 9.47
C ARG A 110 -4.37 0.95 9.59
N ASN A 111 -3.17 0.83 10.15
CA ASN A 111 -2.22 1.92 10.31
C ASN A 111 -1.11 1.89 9.25
N CYS A 112 -1.43 2.37 8.05
CA CYS A 112 -0.44 2.51 6.99
C CYS A 112 0.43 3.74 7.20
N TYR A 113 1.73 3.56 7.45
CA TYR A 113 2.71 4.65 7.64
C TYR A 113 2.86 5.61 6.45
N LEU A 114 2.33 5.27 5.27
CA LEU A 114 2.25 6.23 4.16
C LEU A 114 0.94 7.02 4.17
N GLY A 115 -0.14 6.44 4.68
CA GLY A 115 -1.44 7.08 4.79
C GLY A 115 -1.57 7.96 6.03
N VAL A 116 -2.54 8.87 5.99
CA VAL A 116 -2.91 9.71 7.14
C VAL A 116 -3.42 8.85 8.30
N GLU A 117 -3.25 9.35 9.53
CA GLU A 117 -3.56 8.61 10.77
C GLU A 117 -5.07 8.39 10.95
N GLN A 118 -5.89 9.31 10.45
CA GLN A 118 -7.35 9.26 10.47
C GLN A 118 -7.91 8.00 9.80
N ASN A 119 -7.16 7.37 8.88
CA ASN A 119 -7.57 6.14 8.23
C ASN A 119 -7.86 5.03 9.25
N GLU A 120 -7.03 4.89 10.28
CA GLU A 120 -7.17 3.81 11.26
C GLU A 120 -8.49 3.92 12.03
N GLU A 121 -8.81 5.13 12.52
CA GLU A 121 -10.06 5.37 13.25
C GLU A 121 -11.29 5.14 12.35
N ILE A 122 -11.27 5.65 11.11
CA ILE A 122 -12.38 5.50 10.17
C ILE A 122 -12.60 4.03 9.83
N LEU A 123 -11.53 3.28 9.57
CA LEU A 123 -11.62 1.84 9.27
C LEU A 123 -12.17 1.06 10.46
N ASN A 124 -11.73 1.37 11.69
CA ASN A 124 -12.25 0.73 12.89
C ASN A 124 -13.77 0.96 13.05
N ARG A 125 -14.24 2.20 12.83
CA ARG A 125 -15.67 2.54 12.88
C ARG A 125 -16.48 1.82 11.81
N ILE A 126 -15.95 1.71 10.59
CA ILE A 126 -16.64 0.99 9.50
C ILE A 126 -16.73 -0.50 9.78
N LEU A 127 -15.65 -1.13 10.25
CA LEU A 127 -15.66 -2.55 10.58
C LEU A 127 -16.64 -2.84 11.73
N ALA A 128 -16.62 -2.03 12.80
CA ALA A 128 -17.58 -2.16 13.90
C ALA A 128 -19.03 -2.02 13.41
N TRP A 129 -19.32 -1.01 12.58
CA TRP A 129 -20.64 -0.85 11.97
C TRP A 129 -21.06 -2.07 11.14
N MET A 130 -20.14 -2.64 10.35
CA MET A 130 -20.41 -3.83 9.56
C MET A 130 -20.74 -5.05 10.45
N GLU A 131 -20.00 -5.23 11.54
CA GLU A 131 -20.25 -6.31 12.51
C GLU A 131 -21.60 -6.12 13.21
N GLU A 132 -21.89 -4.92 13.73
CA GLU A 132 -23.14 -4.59 14.43
C GLU A 132 -24.39 -4.75 13.56
N ASN A 133 -24.28 -4.47 12.26
CA ASN A 133 -25.41 -4.50 11.32
C ASN A 133 -25.43 -5.76 10.44
N GLY A 134 -24.53 -6.73 10.67
CA GLY A 134 -24.47 -7.96 9.89
C GLY A 134 -24.15 -7.74 8.40
N VAL A 135 -23.42 -6.68 8.06
CA VAL A 135 -23.10 -6.34 6.67
C VAL A 135 -21.93 -7.19 6.17
N PRO A 136 -22.12 -8.04 5.15
CA PRO A 136 -21.07 -8.95 4.69
C PRO A 136 -20.01 -8.23 3.85
N ALA A 137 -18.75 -8.60 4.05
CA ALA A 137 -17.69 -8.31 3.10
C ALA A 137 -17.94 -9.04 1.77
N TYR A 138 -17.47 -8.46 0.67
CA TYR A 138 -17.51 -9.09 -0.63
C TYR A 138 -16.50 -10.22 -0.74
N ASN A 139 -16.93 -11.34 -1.32
CA ASN A 139 -16.10 -12.50 -1.61
C ASN A 139 -15.91 -12.62 -3.14
N GLU A 140 -14.67 -12.47 -3.60
CA GLU A 140 -14.32 -12.46 -5.02
C GLU A 140 -14.53 -13.81 -5.73
N GLU A 141 -14.42 -14.93 -5.01
CA GLU A 141 -14.58 -16.28 -5.57
C GLU A 141 -16.06 -16.61 -5.82
N THR A 142 -16.93 -16.20 -4.91
CA THR A 142 -18.37 -16.48 -4.98
C THR A 142 -19.18 -15.37 -5.64
N GLY A 143 -18.61 -14.16 -5.76
CA GLY A 143 -19.30 -12.97 -6.24
C GLY A 143 -20.38 -12.43 -5.28
N LYS A 144 -20.40 -12.91 -4.03
CA LYS A 144 -21.42 -12.57 -3.02
C LYS A 144 -20.87 -11.58 -1.98
N GLY A 145 -21.77 -11.03 -1.16
CA GLY A 145 -21.45 -10.03 -0.15
C GLY A 145 -21.59 -8.60 -0.69
N LEU A 146 -21.42 -7.61 0.19
CA LEU A 146 -21.79 -6.23 -0.09
C LEU A 146 -20.57 -5.32 -0.18
N VAL A 147 -19.80 -5.14 0.89
CA VAL A 147 -18.72 -4.14 0.94
C VAL A 147 -17.45 -4.71 0.31
N ARG A 148 -16.98 -4.10 -0.78
CA ARG A 148 -15.75 -4.50 -1.50
C ARG A 148 -14.54 -3.72 -1.01
N HIS A 149 -14.66 -2.41 -0.97
CA HIS A 149 -13.58 -1.51 -0.57
C HIS A 149 -14.11 -0.32 0.21
N VAL A 150 -13.25 0.28 1.01
CA VAL A 150 -13.43 1.61 1.57
C VAL A 150 -12.38 2.52 0.93
N LEU A 151 -12.82 3.58 0.26
CA LEU A 151 -11.95 4.65 -0.19
C LEU A 151 -12.03 5.80 0.81
N ILE A 152 -10.87 6.25 1.29
CA ILE A 152 -10.73 7.40 2.19
C ILE A 152 -9.85 8.44 1.51
N ARG A 153 -10.30 9.69 1.53
CA ARG A 153 -9.53 10.85 1.07
C ARG A 153 -9.52 11.93 2.14
N PHE A 154 -8.34 12.49 2.41
CA PHE A 154 -8.11 13.55 3.38
C PHE A 154 -7.52 14.79 2.69
N GLY A 155 -8.15 15.95 2.85
CA GLY A 155 -7.60 17.21 2.38
C GLY A 155 -6.55 17.73 3.36
N PHE A 156 -5.25 17.68 3.03
CA PHE A 156 -4.21 18.16 3.95
C PHE A 156 -4.37 19.64 4.34
N MET A 157 -4.87 20.47 3.42
CA MET A 157 -5.12 21.90 3.65
C MET A 157 -6.48 22.15 4.31
N THR A 158 -7.56 21.57 3.75
CA THR A 158 -8.93 21.81 4.22
C THR A 158 -9.31 21.04 5.48
N LYS A 159 -8.55 19.99 5.80
CA LYS A 159 -8.83 19.01 6.87
C LYS A 159 -10.13 18.22 6.67
N GLU A 160 -10.74 18.31 5.50
CA GLU A 160 -11.96 17.58 5.16
C GLU A 160 -11.65 16.10 4.87
N ILE A 161 -12.60 15.25 5.21
CA ILE A 161 -12.52 13.80 4.99
C ILE A 161 -13.69 13.38 4.10
N MET A 162 -13.37 12.63 3.06
CA MET A 162 -14.34 11.92 2.23
C MET A 162 -14.16 10.42 2.44
N VAL A 163 -15.27 9.74 2.74
CA VAL A 163 -15.34 8.28 2.85
C VAL A 163 -16.31 7.78 1.79
N CYS A 164 -15.89 6.78 1.01
CA CYS A 164 -16.71 6.14 -0.01
C CYS A 164 -16.70 4.63 0.19
N LEU A 165 -17.88 4.05 0.40
CA LEU A 165 -18.08 2.60 0.44
C LEU A 165 -18.30 2.10 -0.98
N VAL A 166 -17.38 1.27 -1.46
CA VAL A 166 -17.50 0.58 -2.74
C VAL A 166 -18.27 -0.72 -2.50
N VAL A 167 -19.51 -0.78 -2.97
CA VAL A 167 -20.42 -1.89 -2.69
C VAL A 167 -20.83 -2.66 -3.94
N ASN A 168 -21.17 -3.94 -3.75
CA ASN A 168 -21.76 -4.84 -4.73
C ASN A 168 -23.29 -4.85 -4.58
N GLY A 169 -23.93 -3.70 -4.76
CA GLY A 169 -25.37 -3.55 -4.56
C GLY A 169 -25.84 -2.12 -4.80
N ARG A 170 -27.17 -1.92 -4.84
CA ARG A 170 -27.78 -0.58 -5.01
C ARG A 170 -27.93 0.18 -3.70
N ASN A 171 -28.01 -0.53 -2.57
CA ASN A 171 -28.20 0.05 -1.23
C ASN A 171 -27.25 -0.59 -0.23
N CYS A 172 -26.89 0.16 0.82
CA CYS A 172 -26.08 -0.32 1.95
C CYS A 172 -26.95 -0.76 3.15
N ARG A 173 -28.24 -1.05 2.92
CA ARG A 173 -29.15 -1.54 3.98
C ARG A 173 -29.03 -3.06 4.12
N PRO A 174 -29.19 -3.61 5.33
CA PRO A 174 -29.37 -5.04 5.53
C PRO A 174 -30.58 -5.57 4.74
#